data_AF-A0A0U2VZU2-F1
#
_entry.id   AF-A0A0U2VZU2-F1
#
_cell.length_a   1.000
_cell.length_b   1.000
_cell.length_c   1.000
_cell.angle_alpha   90.00
_cell.angle_beta   90.00
_cell.angle_gamma   90.00
#
_symmetry.space_group_name_H-M   'P 1'
#
loop_
_entity.id
_entity.type
_entity.pdbx_description
1 polymer ?
#
loop_
_entity_poly.entity_id
_entity_poly.type
_entity_poly.pdbx_seq_one_letter_code
_entity_poly.pdbx_strand_id
1 'polypeptide(L)'
;MAKPLDVDELWTHRIIQSINGLEYGTVQIVVHDGRIVQIERTERKRFESDQAVSAKETPRKPEKSNDFKKTKVYRTTGDFL
;
A
#
# COMPACT_ATOMS: atom_id res chain seq x y z
N MET A 1 -14.17 -12.67 -47.00
CA MET A 1 -14.88 -13.44 -45.95
C MET A 1 -13.91 -13.60 -44.79
N ALA A 2 -14.25 -13.16 -43.58
CA ALA A 2 -13.37 -13.34 -42.43
C ALA A 2 -13.40 -14.81 -42.01
N LYS A 3 -12.23 -15.46 -41.90
CA LYS A 3 -12.14 -16.80 -41.31
C LYS A 3 -12.64 -16.73 -39.86
N PRO A 4 -13.37 -17.74 -39.37
CA PRO A 4 -13.70 -17.82 -37.96
C PRO A 4 -12.41 -17.80 -37.13
N LEU A 5 -12.41 -17.04 -36.05
CA LEU A 5 -11.30 -17.05 -35.10
C LEU A 5 -11.30 -18.42 -34.41
N ASP A 6 -10.29 -19.25 -34.67
CA ASP A 6 -10.08 -20.49 -33.92
C ASP A 6 -9.46 -20.11 -32.57
N VAL A 7 -10.33 -19.73 -31.63
CA VAL A 7 -9.95 -19.54 -30.23
C VAL A 7 -9.98 -20.91 -29.57
N ASP A 8 -8.89 -21.65 -29.70
CA ASP A 8 -8.71 -22.95 -29.05
C ASP A 8 -8.84 -22.84 -27.52
N GLU A 9 -9.11 -23.98 -26.86
CA GLU A 9 -9.15 -24.07 -25.38
C GLU A 9 -7.87 -23.53 -24.72
N LEU A 10 -6.72 -23.68 -25.38
CA LEU A 10 -5.44 -23.13 -24.92
C LEU A 10 -5.49 -21.61 -24.78
N TRP A 11 -6.04 -20.91 -25.77
CA TRP A 11 -6.13 -19.45 -25.76
C TRP A 11 -7.16 -18.97 -24.75
N THR A 12 -8.29 -19.67 -24.64
CA THR A 12 -9.30 -19.41 -23.62
C THR A 12 -8.69 -19.46 -22.23
N HIS A 13 -7.93 -20.52 -21.92
CA HIS A 13 -7.23 -20.62 -20.64
C HIS A 13 -6.21 -19.51 -20.41
N ARG A 14 -5.41 -19.15 -21.44
CA ARG A 14 -4.42 -18.08 -21.34
C ARG A 14 -5.05 -16.71 -21.11
N ILE A 15 -6.17 -16.42 -21.78
CA ILE A 15 -6.91 -15.17 -21.59
C ILE A 15 -7.46 -15.11 -20.16
N ILE A 16 -8.09 -16.19 -19.69
CA ILE A 16 -8.59 -16.27 -18.32
C ILE A 16 -7.46 -16.06 -17.31
N GLN A 17 -6.30 -16.69 -17.49
CA GLN A 17 -5.14 -16.48 -16.62
C GLN A 17 -4.60 -15.05 -16.67
N SER A 18 -4.65 -14.40 -17.85
CA SER A 18 -4.19 -13.02 -18.01
C SER A 18 -5.09 -12.01 -17.30
N ILE A 19 -6.40 -12.27 -17.32
CA ILE A 19 -7.41 -11.46 -16.62
C ILE A 19 -7.42 -11.77 -15.12
N ASN A 20 -7.06 -13.01 -14.72
CA ASN A 20 -7.07 -13.40 -13.33
C ASN A 20 -6.07 -12.56 -12.50
N GLY A 21 -6.56 -12.00 -11.40
CA GLY A 21 -5.80 -11.07 -10.57
C GLY A 21 -5.62 -9.67 -11.15
N LEU A 22 -6.37 -9.28 -12.18
CA LEU A 22 -6.43 -7.89 -12.65
C LEU A 22 -7.55 -7.14 -11.92
N GLU A 23 -7.21 -6.42 -10.84
CA GLU A 23 -8.20 -5.64 -10.08
C GLU A 23 -8.59 -4.35 -10.80
N TYR A 24 -7.61 -3.67 -11.40
CA TYR A 24 -7.81 -2.42 -12.14
C TYR A 24 -6.87 -2.37 -13.33
N GLY A 25 -7.41 -2.54 -14.54
CA GLY A 25 -6.60 -2.53 -15.74
C GLY A 25 -7.36 -2.93 -17.00
N THR A 26 -6.61 -3.21 -18.06
CA THR A 26 -7.13 -3.62 -19.36
C THR A 26 -6.32 -4.79 -19.92
N VAL A 27 -6.99 -5.73 -20.59
CA VAL A 27 -6.34 -6.77 -21.40
C VAL A 27 -6.65 -6.48 -22.87
N GLN A 28 -5.63 -6.27 -23.67
CA GLN A 28 -5.75 -6.02 -25.11
C GLN A 28 -5.29 -7.26 -25.87
N ILE A 29 -6.15 -7.78 -26.75
CA ILE A 29 -5.88 -8.96 -27.57
C ILE A 29 -5.81 -8.51 -29.02
N VAL A 30 -4.70 -8.78 -29.69
CA VAL A 30 -4.52 -8.47 -31.11
C VAL A 30 -4.63 -9.74 -31.93
N VAL A 31 -5.48 -9.69 -32.96
CA VAL A 31 -5.79 -10.82 -33.82
C VAL A 31 -5.48 -10.46 -35.27
N HIS A 32 -4.68 -11.29 -35.94
CA HIS A 32 -4.36 -11.17 -37.36
C HIS A 32 -4.62 -12.50 -38.07
N ASP A 33 -5.26 -12.44 -39.26
CA ASP A 33 -5.62 -13.61 -40.08
C ASP A 33 -6.27 -14.76 -39.29
N GLY A 34 -7.18 -14.44 -38.36
CA GLY A 34 -7.88 -15.46 -37.59
C GLY A 34 -7.14 -15.98 -36.36
N ARG A 35 -5.92 -15.51 -36.10
CA ARG A 35 -5.06 -16.00 -35.02
C ARG A 35 -4.69 -14.90 -34.04
N ILE A 36 -4.72 -15.23 -32.76
CA ILE A 36 -4.23 -14.35 -31.70
C ILE A 36 -2.71 -14.25 -31.86
N VAL A 37 -2.21 -13.04 -32.09
CA VAL A 37 -0.77 -12.77 -32.24
C VAL A 37 -0.16 -12.15 -31.00
N GLN A 38 -0.96 -11.45 -30.19
CA GLN A 38 -0.46 -10.68 -29.05
C GLN A 38 -1.55 -10.54 -27.99
N ILE A 39 -1.12 -10.62 -26.73
CA ILE A 39 -1.93 -10.32 -25.55
C ILE A 39 -1.12 -9.38 -24.68
N GLU A 40 -1.66 -8.19 -24.43
CA GLU A 40 -1.08 -7.21 -23.52
C GLU A 40 -1.96 -7.08 -22.28
N ARG A 41 -1.36 -7.22 -21.10
CA ARG A 41 -1.99 -6.94 -19.82
C ARG A 41 -1.45 -5.62 -19.30
N THR A 42 -2.32 -4.66 -19.06
CA THR A 42 -1.97 -3.38 -18.44
C THR A 42 -2.71 -3.25 -17.13
N GLU A 43 -1.97 -3.12 -16.02
CA GLU A 43 -2.53 -2.92 -14.69
C GLU A 43 -2.24 -1.50 -14.21
N ARG A 44 -3.25 -0.82 -13.67
CA ARG A 44 -3.13 0.55 -13.16
C ARG A 44 -3.45 0.55 -11.67
N LYS A 45 -2.41 0.39 -10.85
CA LYS A 45 -2.51 0.56 -9.40
C LYS A 45 -2.51 2.06 -9.07
N ARG A 46 -3.60 2.57 -8.50
CA ARG A 46 -3.59 3.87 -7.83
C ARG A 46 -2.96 3.66 -6.46
N PHE A 47 -1.73 4.11 -6.30
CA PHE A 47 -1.19 4.35 -4.96
C PHE A 47 -1.86 5.62 -4.47
N GLU A 48 -2.89 5.49 -3.62
CA GLU A 48 -3.35 6.64 -2.86
C GLU A 48 -2.17 7.13 -2.02
N SER A 49 -1.73 8.36 -2.27
CA SER A 49 -0.75 9.01 -1.42
C SER A 49 -1.37 9.10 -0.03
N ASP A 50 -0.88 8.29 0.91
CA ASP A 50 -1.25 8.34 2.33
C ASP A 50 -0.66 9.59 3.01
N GLN A 51 -0.82 10.74 2.36
CA GLN A 51 -0.42 12.08 2.81
C GLN A 51 -1.68 12.83 3.23
N ALA A 52 -2.48 12.23 4.10
CA ALA A 52 -3.57 12.92 4.78
C ALA A 52 -3.76 12.49 6.24
N VAL A 53 -2.71 11.99 6.91
CA VAL A 53 -2.60 12.14 8.37
C VAL A 53 -1.84 13.42 8.68
N SER A 54 -2.44 14.55 8.28
CA SER A 54 -1.98 15.89 8.62
C SER A 54 -2.19 16.13 10.11
N ALA A 55 -1.09 16.09 10.84
CA ALA A 55 -0.80 16.83 12.08
C ALA A 55 -1.93 17.70 12.63
N LYS A 56 -2.59 17.21 13.69
CA LYS A 56 -3.30 18.05 14.68
C LYS A 56 -2.87 17.65 16.09
N GLU A 57 -1.60 17.82 16.41
CA GLU A 57 -1.16 17.95 17.80
C GLU A 57 -0.67 19.38 18.01
N THR A 58 -1.59 20.25 18.38
CA THR A 58 -1.30 21.56 18.98
C THR A 58 -0.36 21.39 20.18
N PRO A 59 0.81 22.04 20.21
CA PRO A 59 1.63 22.07 21.41
C PRO A 59 0.92 22.90 22.48
N ARG A 60 0.36 22.22 23.48
CA ARG A 60 -0.16 22.88 24.69
C ARG A 60 1.01 23.52 25.42
N LYS A 61 0.98 24.85 25.50
CA LYS A 61 1.89 25.70 26.28
C LYS A 61 1.91 25.20 27.75
N PRO A 62 3.07 24.88 28.35
CA PRO A 62 3.12 24.65 29.79
C PRO A 62 3.03 26.01 30.48
N GLU A 63 1.86 26.26 31.06
CA GLU A 63 1.58 27.37 31.97
C GLU A 63 2.34 27.15 33.28
N LYS A 64 3.06 28.18 33.72
CA LYS A 64 3.88 28.17 34.92
C LYS A 64 2.96 28.11 36.15
N SER A 65 3.20 27.17 37.06
CA SER A 65 2.82 27.32 38.46
C SER A 65 4.01 27.01 39.35
N ASN A 66 4.46 28.06 40.03
CA ASN A 66 5.45 28.05 41.10
C ASN A 66 4.97 27.24 42.32
N ASP A 67 5.94 27.01 43.21
CA ASP A 67 5.83 26.69 44.63
C ASP A 67 5.48 25.26 45.03
N PHE A 68 6.45 24.52 45.56
CA PHE A 68 6.60 24.45 47.02
C PHE A 68 7.89 23.70 47.41
N LYS A 69 8.65 24.30 48.33
CA LYS A 69 9.86 23.74 48.94
C LYS A 69 9.57 22.38 49.61
N LYS A 70 10.47 21.41 49.47
CA LYS A 70 10.84 20.57 50.62
C LYS A 70 12.23 19.94 50.50
N THR A 71 13.10 20.51 51.32
CA THR A 71 14.30 19.93 51.90
C THR A 71 14.09 18.49 52.40
N LYS A 72 15.06 17.62 52.14
CA LYS A 72 15.62 16.70 53.14
C LYS A 72 16.99 16.16 52.70
N VAL A 73 18.01 16.68 53.37
CA VAL A 73 19.38 16.14 53.40
C VAL A 73 19.31 14.81 54.16
N TYR A 74 19.72 13.72 53.53
CA TYR A 74 20.02 12.47 54.24
C TYR A 74 21.54 12.38 54.42
N ARG A 75 21.99 12.74 55.62
CA ARG A 75 23.18 12.14 56.23
C ARG A 75 22.71 10.83 56.86
N THR A 76 23.35 9.71 56.55
CA THR A 76 23.67 8.72 57.59
C THR A 76 24.76 7.76 57.10
N THR A 77 25.70 7.57 58.02
CA THR A 77 26.82 6.63 58.07
C THR A 77 26.36 5.16 58.11
N GLY A 78 27.23 4.26 57.64
CA GLY A 78 27.23 2.81 57.85
C GLY A 78 28.18 2.21 56.81
N ASP A 79 29.45 1.90 57.07
CA ASP A 79 30.03 1.07 58.15
C ASP A 79 29.24 -0.20 58.43
N PHE A 80 29.98 -1.32 58.51
CA PHE A 80 29.59 -2.74 58.54
C PHE A 80 29.24 -3.30 57.14
N LEU A 81 30.04 -4.16 56.50
CA LEU A 81 30.93 -5.24 56.97
C LEU A 81 32.06 -5.48 55.95
#